data_AF-A0A3P7JIW3-F1
#
_entry.id   AF-A0A3P7JIW3-F1
#
_cell.length_a   1.000
_cell.length_b   1.000
_cell.length_c   1.000
_cell.angle_alpha   90.00
_cell.angle_beta   90.00
_cell.angle_gamma   90.00
#
_symmetry.space_group_name_H-M   'P 1'
#
loop_
_entity.id
_entity.type
_entity.pdbx_description
1 polymer ?
#
loop_
_entity_poly.entity_id
_entity_poly.type
_entity_poly.pdbx_seq_one_letter_code
_entity_poly.pdbx_strand_id
1 'polypeptide(L)'
;MAWISVSKWLKLDEDKRPGLIMVYNMEPDNTGHNTQGPELDEAIKSVDKSLERFFKHLKDEGILGCVNIVIVSDHGWYSLKVFF
;
A
#
# COMPACT_ATOMS: atom_id res chain seq x y z
N MET A 1 -1.64 -1.48 10.78
CA MET A 1 -3.06 -1.54 11.21
C MET A 1 -4.02 -1.73 10.04
N ALA A 2 -3.84 -1.05 8.90
CA ALA A 2 -4.72 -1.19 7.71
C ALA A 2 -4.93 -2.64 7.23
N TRP A 3 -3.85 -3.42 7.04
CA TRP A 3 -3.95 -4.81 6.54
C TRP A 3 -4.79 -5.73 7.42
N ILE A 4 -4.75 -5.55 8.75
CA ILE A 4 -5.54 -6.34 9.69
C ILE A 4 -7.03 -6.04 9.49
N SER A 5 -7.39 -4.78 9.22
CA SER A 5 -8.76 -4.38 8.94
C SER A 5 -9.24 -4.95 7.60
N VAL A 6 -8.43 -4.85 6.54
CA VAL A 6 -8.76 -5.38 5.21
C VAL A 6 -9.03 -6.88 5.27
N SER A 7 -8.14 -7.66 5.90
CA SER A 7 -8.34 -9.10 6.03
C SER A 7 -9.59 -9.47 6.81
N LYS A 8 -9.94 -8.71 7.85
CA LYS A 8 -11.18 -8.93 8.60
C LYS A 8 -12.41 -8.63 7.75
N TRP A 9 -12.40 -7.54 6.98
CA TRP A 9 -13.50 -7.18 6.10
C TRP A 9 -13.73 -8.23 5.01
N LEU A 10 -12.67 -8.77 4.41
CA LEU A 10 -12.75 -9.82 3.39
C LEU A 10 -13.33 -11.14 3.91
N LYS A 11 -13.34 -11.35 5.24
CA LYS A 11 -13.87 -12.56 5.90
C LYS A 11 -15.29 -12.38 6.45
N LEU A 12 -15.92 -11.22 6.28
CA LEU A 12 -17.31 -11.02 6.71
C LEU A 12 -18.28 -11.90 5.92
N ASP A 13 -19.45 -12.16 6.50
CA ASP A 13 -20.59 -12.77 5.81
C ASP A 13 -20.91 -12.00 4.52
N GLU A 14 -21.47 -12.68 3.52
CA GLU A 14 -21.68 -12.13 2.18
C GLU A 14 -22.49 -10.82 2.18
N ASP A 15 -23.51 -10.72 3.04
CA ASP A 15 -24.37 -9.54 3.19
C ASP A 15 -23.66 -8.32 3.80
N LYS A 16 -22.52 -8.53 4.47
CA LYS A 16 -21.74 -7.49 5.16
C LYS A 16 -20.38 -7.22 4.53
N ARG A 17 -19.94 -8.09 3.62
CA ARG A 17 -18.61 -8.02 3.00
C ARG A 17 -18.55 -6.88 1.99
N PRO A 18 -17.64 -5.89 2.14
CA PRO A 18 -17.51 -4.82 1.16
C PRO A 18 -17.07 -5.35 -0.21
N GLY A 19 -17.73 -4.89 -1.28
CA GLY A 19 -17.33 -5.21 -2.65
C GLY A 19 -16.13 -4.39 -3.18
N LEU A 20 -15.83 -3.27 -2.53
CA LEU A 20 -14.69 -2.40 -2.83
C LEU A 20 -14.03 -1.98 -1.52
N ILE A 21 -12.71 -2.15 -1.45
CA ILE A 21 -11.88 -1.72 -0.32
C ILE A 21 -10.76 -0.85 -0.87
N MET A 22 -10.61 0.36 -0.33
CA MET A 22 -9.54 1.28 -0.68
C MET A 22 -8.61 1.46 0.52
N VAL A 23 -7.30 1.41 0.26
CA VAL A 23 -6.25 1.60 1.25
C VAL A 23 -5.29 2.64 0.71
N TYR A 24 -4.85 3.56 1.57
CA TYR A 24 -3.92 4.61 1.23
C TYR A 24 -2.66 4.51 2.10
N ASN A 25 -1.51 4.80 1.49
CA ASN A 25 -0.22 4.90 2.15
C ASN A 25 0.41 6.25 1.77
N MET A 26 0.92 6.98 2.76
CA MET A 26 1.55 8.30 2.57
C MET A 26 2.98 8.19 2.02
N GLU A 27 3.58 7.02 2.11
CA GLU A 27 4.90 6.76 1.52
C GLU A 27 4.77 6.26 0.07
N PRO A 28 5.72 6.62 -0.82
CA PRO A 28 6.99 7.30 -0.53
C PRO A 28 6.93 8.84 -0.58
N ASP A 29 5.75 9.43 -0.79
CA ASP A 29 5.60 10.87 -1.00
C ASP A 29 6.09 11.70 0.20
N ASN A 30 5.69 11.31 1.41
CA ASN A 30 6.13 11.97 2.64
C ASN A 30 7.66 11.98 2.79
N THR A 31 8.34 10.86 2.52
CA THR A 31 9.82 10.85 2.52
C THR A 31 10.38 11.70 1.38
N GLY A 32 9.84 11.59 0.17
CA GLY A 32 10.29 12.36 -0.99
C GLY A 32 10.21 13.87 -0.78
N HIS A 33 9.21 14.37 -0.06
CA HIS A 33 9.10 15.78 0.29
C HIS A 33 10.20 16.30 1.21
N ASN A 34 10.80 15.42 2.03
CA ASN A 34 11.79 15.81 3.04
C ASN A 34 13.23 15.54 2.59
N THR A 35 13.47 14.46 1.84
CA THR A 35 14.81 13.92 1.58
C THR A 35 14.86 13.13 0.27
N GLN A 36 16.08 12.82 -0.19
CA GLN A 36 16.34 12.02 -1.37
C GLN A 36 17.44 10.99 -1.11
N GLY A 37 17.59 10.04 -2.04
CA GLY A 37 18.64 9.04 -2.00
C GLY A 37 18.31 7.91 -1.02
N PRO A 38 19.25 7.45 -0.18
CA PRO A 38 19.09 6.22 0.59
C PRO A 38 17.83 6.16 1.47
N GLU A 39 17.42 7.28 2.06
CA GLU A 39 16.21 7.33 2.91
C GLU A 39 14.93 7.10 2.10
N LEU A 40 14.85 7.65 0.88
CA LEU A 40 13.75 7.40 -0.03
C LEU A 40 13.72 5.95 -0.50
N ASP A 41 14.90 5.37 -0.79
CA ASP A 41 15.01 3.96 -1.16
C ASP A 41 14.51 3.04 -0.02
N GLU A 42 14.83 3.35 1.24
CA GLU A 42 14.32 2.60 2.39
C GLU A 42 12.82 2.77 2.61
N ALA A 43 12.26 3.97 2.35
CA ALA A 43 10.81 4.17 2.38
C ALA A 43 10.10 3.28 1.34
N ILE A 44 10.62 3.23 0.11
CA ILE A 44 10.09 2.37 -0.96
C ILE A 44 10.16 0.89 -0.56
N LYS A 45 11.32 0.42 -0.06
CA LYS A 45 11.48 -0.96 0.42
C LYS A 45 10.52 -1.30 1.57
N SER A 46 10.23 -0.33 2.44
CA SER A 46 9.27 -0.50 3.53
C SER A 46 7.85 -0.71 3.01
N VAL A 47 7.42 0.06 2.00
CA VAL A 47 6.13 -0.14 1.33
C VAL A 47 6.07 -1.50 0.65
N ASP A 48 7.10 -1.87 -0.11
CA ASP A 48 7.19 -3.18 -0.79
C ASP A 48 7.06 -4.35 0.19
N LYS A 49 7.84 -4.33 1.29
CA LYS A 49 7.78 -5.36 2.34
C LYS A 49 6.42 -5.41 3.06
N SER A 50 5.74 -4.27 3.15
CA SER A 50 4.39 -4.19 3.70
C SER A 50 3.38 -4.90 2.79
N LEU A 51 3.48 -4.69 1.47
CA LEU A 51 2.68 -5.39 0.46
C LEU A 51 3.00 -6.89 0.42
N GLU A 52 4.27 -7.27 0.48
CA GLU A 52 4.70 -8.67 0.53
C GLU A 52 4.01 -9.41 1.68
N ARG A 53 4.04 -8.84 2.89
CA ARG A 53 3.36 -9.42 4.07
C ARG A 53 1.86 -9.55 3.87
N PHE A 54 1.22 -8.55 3.25
CA PHE A 54 -0.20 -8.59 2.97
C PHE A 54 -0.57 -9.68 1.96
N PHE A 55 0.13 -9.76 0.83
CA PHE A 55 -0.10 -10.81 -0.17
C PHE A 55 0.20 -12.20 0.35
N LYS A 56 1.27 -12.36 1.15
CA LYS A 56 1.54 -13.63 1.81
C LYS A 56 0.37 -14.03 2.71
N HIS A 57 -0.13 -13.11 3.53
CA HIS A 57 -1.26 -13.39 4.39
C HIS A 57 -2.53 -13.73 3.61
N LEU A 58 -2.88 -13.00 2.54
CA LEU A 58 -4.02 -13.36 1.68
C LEU A 58 -3.84 -14.74 1.02
N LYS A 59 -2.61 -15.09 0.64
CA LYS A 59 -2.29 -16.39 0.05
C LYS A 59 -2.46 -17.51 1.08
N ASP A 60 -1.90 -17.34 2.28
CA ASP A 60 -2.00 -18.31 3.37
C ASP A 60 -3.46 -18.56 3.79
N GLU A 61 -4.32 -17.54 3.65
CA GLU A 61 -5.76 -17.60 3.93
C GLU A 61 -6.59 -18.12 2.74
N GLY A 62 -5.97 -18.42 1.60
CA GLY A 62 -6.67 -18.87 0.39
C GLY A 62 -7.53 -17.80 -0.30
N ILE A 63 -7.37 -16.52 0.07
CA ILE A 63 -8.17 -15.40 -0.43
C ILE A 63 -7.56 -14.77 -1.69
N LEU A 64 -6.24 -14.86 -1.87
CA LEU A 64 -5.52 -14.15 -2.93
C LEU A 64 -6.07 -14.44 -4.34
N GLY A 65 -6.54 -15.65 -4.61
CA GLY A 65 -7.15 -16.03 -5.90
C GLY A 65 -8.59 -15.54 -6.10
N CYS A 66 -9.21 -14.96 -5.08
CA CYS A 66 -10.61 -14.56 -5.05
C CYS A 66 -10.81 -13.03 -5.15
N VAL A 67 -9.72 -12.26 -5.18
CA VAL A 67 -9.76 -10.80 -5.16
C VAL A 67 -8.99 -10.21 -6.34
N ASN A 68 -9.48 -9.10 -6.88
CA ASN A 68 -8.73 -8.28 -7.81
C ASN A 68 -8.00 -7.19 -7.02
N ILE A 69 -6.70 -7.05 -7.25
CA ILE A 69 -5.86 -6.06 -6.55
C ILE A 69 -5.29 -5.11 -7.59
N VAL A 70 -5.49 -3.82 -7.38
CA VAL A 70 -4.91 -2.76 -8.21
C VAL A 70 -4.03 -1.90 -7.32
N ILE A 71 -2.76 -1.78 -7.68
CA ILE A 71 -1.80 -0.89 -7.02
C ILE A 71 -1.66 0.34 -7.91
N VAL A 72 -1.99 1.50 -7.38
CA VAL A 72 -1.90 2.78 -8.07
C VAL A 72 -1.20 3.80 -7.19
N SER A 73 -0.75 4.88 -7.83
CA SER A 73 -0.28 6.09 -7.18
C SER A 73 -1.11 7.27 -7.71
N ASP A 74 -1.33 8.26 -6.87
CA ASP A 74 -1.99 9.52 -7.20
C ASP A 74 -1.12 10.41 -8.08
N HIS A 75 0.20 10.45 -7.87
CA HIS A 75 1.14 11.21 -8.69
C HIS A 75 2.61 10.76 -8.54
N GLY A 76 3.48 11.29 -9.40
CA GLY A 76 4.93 11.18 -9.23
C GLY A 76 5.50 12.27 -8.32
N TRP A 77 6.82 12.32 -8.17
CA TRP A 77 7.52 13.35 -7.40
C TRP A 77 8.66 13.98 -8.22
N TYR A 78 8.91 15.29 -8.05
CA TYR A 78 10.01 15.99 -8.73
C TYR A 78 10.65 17.05 -7.82
N SER A 79 11.97 17.22 -7.92
CA SER A 79 12.72 18.24 -7.17
C SER A 79 12.70 19.58 -7.89
N LEU A 80 12.11 20.59 -7.26
CA LEU A 80 12.15 21.96 -7.77
C LEU A 80 13.54 22.57 -7.51
N LYS A 81 14.34 22.72 -8.57
CA LYS A 81 15.55 23.55 -8.52
C LYS A 81 15.14 25.01 -8.64
N VAL A 82 15.14 25.74 -7.53
CA VAL A 82 14.99 27.20 -7.54
C VAL A 82 16.37 27.80 -7.77
N PHE A 83 16.58 28.37 -8.95
CA PHE A 83 17.78 29.16 -9.25
C PHE A 83 17.55 30.58 -8.72
N PHE A 84 18.30 30.95 -7.68
CA PHE A 84 18.50 32.34 -7.28
C PHE A 84 19.84 32.83 -7.82
#